data_AF-A0A9P6TZS8-F1
#
_entry.id   AF-A0A9P6TZS8-F1
#
_cell.length_a   1.000
_cell.length_b   1.000
_cell.length_c   1.000
_cell.angle_alpha   90.00
_cell.angle_beta   90.00
_cell.angle_gamma   90.00
#
_symmetry.space_group_name_H-M   'P 1'
#
loop_
_entity.id
_entity.type
_entity.pdbx_description
1 polymer ?
#
loop_
_entity_poly.entity_id
_entity_poly.type
_entity_poly.pdbx_seq_one_letter_code
_entity_poly.pdbx_strand_id
1 'polypeptide(L)'
;MVHKPRNTLLTVGVSKYSRSQVFAKRALYKRKPASCAAAVPVVANKTVEVKGAKNGGSRVIAAAKAPRFYAAEDVAVPKKNRKHAGTAKLRSSIVPGTVLILLAGRYRGKRVVFLKQLESGLLLVSGPFKVNGVPLKRVNQAYVIATSTKVNIDACKIDAQLNDAYFARPKSAKKAATEEAFFE
;
A
#
# COMPACT_ATOMS: atom_id res chain seq x y z
N MET A 1 -22.88 -3.10 -9.07
CA MET A 1 -21.78 -3.32 -10.06
C MET A 1 -21.13 -1.99 -10.39
N VAL A 2 -19.82 -1.84 -10.17
CA VAL A 2 -19.09 -0.61 -10.52
C VAL A 2 -19.10 -0.44 -12.04
N HIS A 3 -19.64 0.68 -12.53
CA HIS A 3 -19.80 0.94 -13.97
C HIS A 3 -18.43 1.04 -14.67
N LYS A 4 -18.08 0.06 -15.53
CA LYS A 4 -16.82 0.07 -16.31
C LYS A 4 -16.76 1.35 -17.18
N PRO A 5 -15.59 2.00 -17.33
CA PRO A 5 -15.48 3.20 -18.15
C PRO A 5 -15.92 2.95 -19.59
N ARG A 6 -16.84 3.79 -20.11
CA ARG A 6 -17.36 3.72 -21.49
C ARG A 6 -16.38 4.20 -22.56
N ASN A 7 -15.20 4.69 -22.15
CA ASN A 7 -14.13 5.14 -23.03
C ASN A 7 -12.82 4.46 -22.60
N THR A 8 -12.24 3.68 -23.51
CA THR A 8 -10.93 3.05 -23.30
C THR A 8 -9.82 4.01 -23.71
N LEU A 9 -8.62 3.80 -23.19
CA LEU A 9 -7.44 4.57 -23.56
C LEU A 9 -6.80 3.97 -24.83
N LEU A 10 -6.31 4.82 -25.74
CA LEU A 10 -5.42 4.40 -26.84
C LEU A 10 -3.99 4.24 -26.32
N THR A 11 -3.54 5.24 -25.58
CA THR A 11 -2.27 5.28 -24.86
C THR A 11 -2.52 5.94 -23.49
N VAL A 12 -1.53 5.89 -22.59
CA VAL A 12 -1.67 6.46 -21.25
C VAL A 12 -2.01 7.96 -21.36
N GLY A 13 -3.17 8.35 -20.84
CA GLY A 13 -3.65 9.75 -20.87
C GLY A 13 -4.43 10.15 -22.13
N VAL A 14 -4.44 9.34 -23.18
CA VAL A 14 -5.19 9.63 -24.42
C VAL A 14 -6.36 8.69 -24.58
N SER A 15 -7.57 9.26 -24.58
CA SER A 15 -8.80 8.49 -24.73
C SER A 15 -9.09 8.14 -26.19
N LYS A 16 -9.72 6.98 -26.43
CA LYS A 16 -10.11 6.51 -27.78
C LYS A 16 -11.19 7.36 -28.42
N TYR A 17 -12.18 7.80 -27.64
CA TYR A 17 -13.27 8.64 -28.13
C TYR A 17 -13.10 10.09 -27.71
N SER A 18 -13.51 11.01 -28.59
CA SER A 18 -13.53 12.45 -28.34
C SER A 18 -14.63 12.84 -27.33
N ARG A 19 -14.60 14.08 -26.82
CA ARG A 19 -15.56 14.59 -25.83
C ARG A 19 -17.01 14.51 -26.31
N SER A 20 -17.28 14.86 -27.57
CA SER A 20 -18.63 14.84 -28.15
C SER A 20 -19.17 13.42 -28.31
N GLN A 21 -18.34 12.49 -28.78
CA GLN A 21 -18.70 11.07 -28.87
C GLN A 21 -19.01 10.47 -27.49
N VAL A 22 -18.21 10.82 -26.47
CA VAL A 22 -18.45 10.38 -25.09
C VAL A 22 -19.75 10.97 -24.54
N PHE A 23 -20.06 12.25 -24.83
CA PHE A 23 -21.30 12.89 -24.41
C PHE A 23 -22.53 12.16 -24.94
N ALA A 24 -22.53 11.82 -26.24
CA ALA A 24 -23.58 11.03 -26.88
C ALA A 24 -23.67 9.61 -26.30
N LYS A 25 -22.55 8.88 -26.19
CA LYS A 25 -22.49 7.52 -25.62
C LYS A 25 -22.88 7.46 -24.15
N ARG A 26 -22.66 8.54 -23.40
CA ARG A 26 -23.08 8.67 -22.00
C ARG A 26 -24.54 9.08 -21.84
N ALA A 27 -25.20 9.42 -22.95
CA ALA A 27 -26.55 9.99 -22.99
C ALA A 27 -26.70 11.17 -22.01
N LEU A 28 -25.64 11.99 -21.89
CA LEU A 28 -25.63 13.10 -20.92
C LEU A 28 -26.68 14.15 -21.26
N TYR A 29 -27.05 14.29 -22.54
CA TYR A 29 -28.16 15.14 -22.98
C TYR A 29 -29.52 14.77 -22.38
N LYS A 30 -29.71 13.52 -21.89
CA LYS A 30 -30.93 13.09 -21.20
C LYS A 30 -30.84 13.20 -19.68
N ARG A 31 -29.68 13.53 -19.12
CA ARG A 31 -29.43 13.55 -17.68
C ARG A 31 -29.41 14.98 -17.17
N LYS A 32 -30.35 15.33 -16.28
CA LYS A 32 -30.27 16.57 -15.50
C LYS A 32 -29.27 16.38 -14.35
N PRO A 33 -28.33 17.33 -14.11
CA PRO A 33 -27.47 17.29 -12.95
C PRO A 33 -28.31 17.45 -11.68
N ALA A 34 -28.12 16.58 -10.69
CA ALA A 34 -28.75 16.73 -9.38
C ALA A 34 -28.07 17.88 -8.62
N SER A 35 -28.85 18.70 -7.92
CA SER A 35 -28.34 19.69 -6.97
C SER A 35 -27.71 18.96 -5.79
N CYS A 36 -26.46 19.29 -5.46
CA CYS A 36 -25.79 18.81 -4.27
C CYS A 36 -26.39 19.51 -3.04
N ALA A 37 -26.86 18.73 -2.06
CA ALA A 37 -27.23 19.28 -0.75
C ALA A 37 -25.99 19.91 -0.09
N ALA A 38 -26.16 21.11 0.48
CA ALA A 38 -25.11 21.79 1.21
C ALA A 38 -24.64 20.91 2.38
N ALA A 39 -23.33 20.79 2.56
CA ALA A 39 -22.76 20.04 3.67
C ALA A 39 -23.18 20.67 5.00
N VAL A 40 -23.74 19.86 5.90
CA VAL A 40 -24.14 20.29 7.24
C VAL A 40 -22.89 20.76 8.00
N PRO A 41 -22.89 21.95 8.62
CA PRO A 41 -21.73 22.45 9.36
C PRO A 41 -21.42 21.56 10.57
N VAL A 42 -20.15 21.20 10.74
CA VAL A 42 -19.67 20.42 11.88
C VAL A 42 -19.80 21.27 13.15
N VAL A 43 -20.54 20.77 14.14
CA VAL A 43 -20.85 21.50 15.39
C VAL A 43 -19.58 21.68 16.24
N ALA A 44 -19.20 22.93 16.51
CA ALA A 44 -17.95 23.29 17.20
C ALA A 44 -17.92 22.91 18.70
N ASN A 45 -19.08 22.83 19.32
CA ASN A 45 -19.22 22.65 20.77
C ASN A 45 -20.07 21.42 21.11
N LYS A 46 -19.68 20.70 22.16
CA LYS A 46 -20.42 19.55 22.71
C LYS A 46 -21.03 19.94 24.05
N THR A 47 -22.33 19.73 24.20
CA THR A 47 -23.02 19.89 25.49
C THR A 47 -22.83 18.62 26.30
N VAL A 48 -22.23 18.75 27.48
CA VAL A 48 -22.03 17.65 28.44
C VAL A 48 -22.95 17.91 29.62
N GLU A 49 -23.77 16.92 29.99
CA GLU A 49 -24.60 16.99 31.19
C GLU A 49 -23.73 16.92 32.44
N VAL A 50 -23.98 17.84 33.38
CA VAL A 50 -23.26 17.90 34.64
C VAL A 50 -24.16 17.37 35.74
N LYS A 51 -23.75 16.26 36.35
CA LYS A 51 -24.50 15.65 37.47
C LYS A 51 -24.31 16.47 38.76
N GLY A 52 -25.40 16.94 39.33
CA GLY A 52 -25.47 17.62 40.63
C GLY A 52 -26.66 18.57 40.74
N ALA A 53 -27.48 18.42 41.79
CA ALA A 53 -28.79 19.07 41.94
C ALA A 53 -28.77 20.61 41.96
N LYS A 54 -27.61 21.25 42.16
CA LYS A 54 -27.42 22.72 42.19
C LYS A 54 -26.50 23.25 41.09
N ASN A 55 -26.18 22.45 40.07
CA ASN A 55 -25.10 22.74 39.11
C ASN A 55 -25.58 23.05 37.67
N GLY A 56 -26.86 23.39 37.49
CA GLY A 56 -27.39 23.92 36.22
C GLY A 56 -27.54 22.92 35.06
N GLY A 57 -27.36 21.62 35.29
CA GLY A 57 -27.74 20.54 34.38
C GLY A 57 -26.80 20.29 33.18
N SER A 58 -26.32 21.31 32.48
CA SER A 58 -25.44 21.12 31.31
C SER A 58 -24.35 22.17 31.17
N ARG A 59 -23.21 21.77 30.59
CA ARG A 59 -22.10 22.66 30.24
C ARG A 59 -21.71 22.45 28.78
N VAL A 60 -21.53 23.56 28.07
CA VAL A 60 -21.02 23.56 26.70
C VAL A 60 -19.49 23.53 26.76
N ILE A 61 -18.88 22.48 26.20
CA ILE A 61 -17.42 22.30 26.15
C ILE A 61 -16.97 22.23 24.69
N ALA A 62 -15.83 22.84 24.37
CA ALA A 62 -15.23 22.72 23.04
C ALA A 62 -14.92 21.26 22.71
N ALA A 63 -15.26 20.82 21.49
CA ALA A 63 -15.06 19.44 21.06
C ALA A 63 -13.57 19.05 20.95
N ALA A 64 -12.70 20.02 20.67
CA ALA A 64 -11.25 19.89 20.65
C ALA A 64 -10.64 20.99 21.54
N LYS A 65 -9.91 20.59 22.59
CA LYS A 65 -9.21 21.55 23.46
C LYS A 65 -7.91 21.99 22.81
N ALA A 66 -7.61 23.28 22.89
CA ALA A 66 -6.33 23.82 22.44
C ALA A 66 -5.17 23.23 23.27
N PRO A 67 -3.97 23.05 22.66
CA PRO A 67 -2.78 22.64 23.40
C PRO A 67 -2.40 23.69 24.45
N ARG A 68 -1.82 23.26 25.58
CA ARG A 68 -1.36 24.16 26.65
C ARG A 68 0.02 24.76 26.38
N PHE A 69 0.78 24.14 25.49
CA PHE A 69 2.14 24.52 25.12
C PHE A 69 2.16 25.04 23.68
N TYR A 70 2.83 26.16 23.46
CA TYR A 70 3.08 26.78 22.16
C TYR A 70 4.59 26.83 21.95
N ALA A 71 5.06 26.38 20.79
CA ALA A 71 6.47 26.53 20.43
C ALA A 71 6.78 28.01 20.13
N ALA A 72 8.04 28.41 20.33
CA ALA A 72 8.48 29.77 20.01
C ALA A 72 8.51 30.04 18.49
N GLU A 73 8.67 28.98 17.69
CA GLU A 73 8.72 29.05 16.23
C GLU A 73 7.79 28.00 15.61
N ASP A 74 7.12 28.39 14.53
CA ASP A 74 6.27 27.48 13.76
C ASP A 74 7.09 26.68 12.74
N VAL A 75 6.86 25.37 12.69
CA VAL A 75 7.44 24.51 11.66
C VAL A 75 6.59 24.60 10.39
N ALA A 76 7.21 25.03 9.29
CA ALA A 76 6.53 25.12 7.99
C ALA A 76 5.95 23.77 7.54
N VAL A 77 4.67 23.76 7.15
CA VAL A 77 3.97 22.55 6.70
C VAL A 77 4.52 22.10 5.32
N PRO A 78 4.91 20.82 5.16
CA PRO A 78 5.35 20.30 3.88
C PRO A 78 4.27 20.40 2.80
N LYS A 79 4.66 20.77 1.57
CA LYS A 79 3.74 20.83 0.43
C LYS A 79 3.17 19.44 0.11
N LYS A 80 1.86 19.38 -0.16
CA LYS A 80 1.18 18.13 -0.53
C LYS A 80 1.74 17.57 -1.85
N ASN A 81 2.35 16.39 -1.79
CA ASN A 81 2.86 15.67 -2.94
C ASN A 81 1.81 14.69 -3.49
N ARG A 82 1.72 14.54 -4.82
CA ARG A 82 0.85 13.56 -5.51
C ARG A 82 1.56 12.26 -5.89
N LYS A 83 2.84 12.09 -5.56
CA LYS A 83 3.57 10.83 -5.78
C LYS A 83 2.97 9.72 -4.91
N HIS A 84 2.70 8.58 -5.53
CA HIS A 84 2.23 7.36 -4.88
C HIS A 84 3.26 6.25 -5.07
N ALA A 85 3.57 5.49 -4.01
CA ALA A 85 4.42 4.31 -4.11
C ALA A 85 3.64 3.15 -4.74
N GLY A 86 3.79 2.95 -6.05
CA GLY A 86 3.16 1.84 -6.77
C GLY A 86 3.98 0.54 -6.70
N THR A 87 3.34 -0.57 -7.06
CA THR A 87 4.01 -1.87 -7.25
C THR A 87 5.03 -1.77 -8.38
N ALA A 88 6.22 -2.34 -8.17
CA ALA A 88 7.28 -2.35 -9.17
C ALA A 88 6.87 -3.13 -10.43
N LYS A 89 7.18 -2.61 -11.62
CA LYS A 89 6.92 -3.32 -12.87
C LYS A 89 7.89 -4.49 -13.02
N LEU A 90 7.34 -5.67 -13.26
CA LEU A 90 8.09 -6.90 -13.47
C LEU A 90 8.82 -6.86 -14.84
N ARG A 91 10.11 -7.21 -14.86
CA ARG A 91 10.92 -7.36 -16.10
C ARG A 91 10.38 -8.53 -16.93
N SER A 92 10.31 -8.39 -18.25
CA SER A 92 9.80 -9.43 -19.16
C SER A 92 10.55 -10.77 -19.09
N SER A 93 11.83 -10.78 -18.70
CA SER A 93 12.62 -12.00 -18.56
C SER A 93 12.26 -12.84 -17.34
N ILE A 94 11.60 -12.24 -16.34
CA ILE A 94 11.21 -12.92 -15.11
C ILE A 94 9.77 -13.39 -15.30
N VAL A 95 9.61 -14.69 -15.45
CA VAL A 95 8.31 -15.36 -15.62
C VAL A 95 8.24 -16.42 -14.52
N PRO A 96 7.06 -16.74 -13.95
CA PRO A 96 6.94 -17.84 -12.99
C PRO A 96 7.67 -19.09 -13.50
N GLY A 97 8.57 -19.64 -12.69
CA GLY A 97 9.45 -20.74 -13.09
C GLY A 97 10.83 -20.37 -13.61
N THR A 98 11.09 -19.11 -13.94
CA THR A 98 12.42 -18.67 -14.34
C THR A 98 13.42 -18.88 -13.21
N VAL A 99 14.60 -19.43 -13.55
CA VAL A 99 15.72 -19.53 -12.61
C VAL A 99 16.41 -18.17 -12.50
N LEU A 100 16.69 -17.79 -11.26
CA LEU A 100 17.22 -16.50 -10.85
C LEU A 100 18.56 -16.73 -10.16
N ILE A 101 19.54 -15.87 -10.42
CA ILE A 101 20.80 -15.82 -9.67
C ILE A 101 20.72 -14.65 -8.69
N LEU A 102 20.82 -14.94 -7.40
CA LEU A 102 20.83 -13.91 -6.36
C LEU A 102 22.18 -13.19 -6.34
N LEU A 103 22.16 -11.86 -6.35
CA LEU A 103 23.39 -11.05 -6.32
C LEU A 103 23.74 -10.57 -4.90
N ALA A 104 22.73 -10.38 -4.05
CA ALA A 104 22.90 -9.77 -2.73
C ALA A 104 22.39 -10.66 -1.59
N GLY A 105 22.91 -10.37 -0.38
CA GLY A 105 22.56 -11.08 0.84
C GLY A 105 23.32 -12.41 1.03
N ARG A 106 22.91 -13.16 2.06
CA ARG A 106 23.57 -14.42 2.46
C ARG A 106 23.60 -15.49 1.36
N TYR A 107 22.65 -15.47 0.44
CA TYR A 107 22.49 -16.48 -0.61
C TYR A 107 23.00 -16.00 -1.99
N ARG A 108 23.90 -15.02 -2.02
CA ARG A 108 24.53 -14.53 -3.26
C ARG A 108 25.19 -15.68 -4.04
N GLY A 109 25.10 -15.62 -5.37
CA GLY A 109 25.59 -16.65 -6.29
C GLY A 109 24.70 -17.88 -6.41
N LYS A 110 23.73 -18.10 -5.50
CA LYS A 110 22.85 -19.27 -5.57
C LYS A 110 21.79 -19.10 -6.65
N ARG A 111 21.50 -20.20 -7.33
CA ARG A 111 20.41 -20.34 -8.30
C ARG A 111 19.12 -20.70 -7.58
N VAL A 112 18.05 -19.98 -7.85
CA VAL A 112 16.77 -20.08 -7.16
C VAL A 112 15.63 -19.92 -8.15
N VAL A 113 14.45 -20.38 -7.81
CA VAL A 113 13.31 -20.43 -8.73
C VAL A 113 12.32 -19.32 -8.35
N PHE A 114 11.89 -18.54 -9.35
CA PHE A 114 10.87 -17.52 -9.17
C PHE A 114 9.47 -18.12 -9.12
N LEU A 115 8.66 -17.69 -8.14
CA LEU A 115 7.30 -18.18 -7.94
C LEU A 115 6.26 -17.15 -8.38
N LYS A 116 6.13 -16.04 -7.64
CA LYS A 116 5.19 -14.96 -7.91
C LYS A 116 5.76 -13.61 -7.46
N GLN A 117 5.24 -12.52 -8.02
CA GLN A 117 5.49 -11.18 -7.48
C GLN A 117 4.47 -10.90 -6.37
N LEU A 118 4.96 -10.34 -5.25
CA LEU A 118 4.12 -9.91 -4.14
C LEU A 118 3.54 -8.51 -4.38
N GLU A 119 2.57 -8.10 -3.58
CA GLU A 119 1.90 -6.79 -3.70
C GLU A 119 2.87 -5.62 -3.50
N SER A 120 3.88 -5.82 -2.64
CA SER A 120 5.00 -4.89 -2.45
C SER A 120 5.88 -4.70 -3.69
N GLY A 121 5.76 -5.58 -4.69
CA GLY A 121 6.62 -5.62 -5.88
C GLY A 121 7.87 -6.47 -5.71
N LEU A 122 8.12 -7.03 -4.52
CA LEU A 122 9.20 -7.98 -4.28
C LEU A 122 8.89 -9.35 -4.92
N LEU A 123 9.94 -10.07 -5.29
CA LEU A 123 9.85 -11.41 -5.85
C LEU A 123 9.78 -12.44 -4.72
N LEU A 124 8.78 -13.31 -4.75
CA LEU A 124 8.79 -14.53 -3.95
C LEU A 124 9.60 -15.60 -4.68
N VAL A 125 10.62 -16.09 -4.00
CA VAL A 125 11.62 -16.99 -4.56
C VAL A 125 11.80 -18.18 -3.63
N SER A 126 12.03 -19.35 -4.22
CA SER A 126 12.42 -20.56 -3.51
C SER A 126 13.60 -21.21 -4.21
N GLY A 127 14.68 -21.51 -3.48
CA GLY A 127 15.69 -22.44 -3.98
C GLY A 127 15.45 -23.76 -3.28
N PRO A 128 14.86 -24.79 -3.92
CA PRO A 128 14.41 -26.02 -3.26
C PRO A 128 15.34 -26.39 -2.10
N PHE A 129 14.85 -26.29 -0.85
CA PHE A 129 15.72 -26.13 0.32
C PHE A 129 16.71 -27.28 0.47
N LYS A 130 16.30 -28.49 0.10
CA LYS A 130 17.11 -29.70 0.07
C LYS A 130 18.31 -29.61 -0.89
N VAL A 131 18.20 -28.84 -1.98
CA VAL A 131 19.23 -28.72 -3.02
C VAL A 131 20.18 -27.56 -2.71
N ASN A 132 19.64 -26.37 -2.48
CA ASN A 132 20.44 -25.14 -2.41
C ASN A 132 20.46 -24.48 -1.02
N GLY A 133 19.67 -24.97 -0.06
CA GLY A 133 19.56 -24.41 1.28
C GLY A 133 18.95 -23.00 1.32
N VAL A 134 18.21 -22.59 0.28
CA VAL A 134 17.56 -21.28 0.23
C VAL A 134 16.08 -21.44 0.55
N PRO A 135 15.58 -20.97 1.71
CA PRO A 135 14.17 -21.09 2.04
C PRO A 135 13.31 -20.17 1.14
N LEU A 136 11.99 -20.23 1.33
CA LEU A 136 11.10 -19.21 0.78
C LEU A 136 11.55 -17.83 1.26
N LYS A 137 11.83 -16.95 0.30
CA LYS A 137 12.41 -15.63 0.58
C LYS A 137 11.87 -14.57 -0.36
N ARG A 138 11.69 -13.37 0.18
CA ARG A 138 11.42 -12.15 -0.60
C ARG A 138 12.72 -11.54 -1.08
N VAL A 139 12.79 -11.21 -2.36
CA VAL A 139 13.99 -10.62 -2.98
C VAL A 139 13.59 -9.45 -3.87
N ASN A 140 14.37 -8.37 -3.83
CA ASN A 140 14.16 -7.25 -4.75
C ASN A 140 14.68 -7.64 -6.14
N GLN A 141 13.85 -7.41 -7.16
CA GLN A 141 14.12 -7.65 -8.56
C GLN A 141 15.44 -7.04 -9.07
N ALA A 142 15.89 -5.93 -8.49
CA ALA A 142 17.16 -5.27 -8.87
C ALA A 142 18.40 -6.13 -8.55
N TYR A 143 18.33 -7.00 -7.54
CA TYR A 143 19.46 -7.82 -7.08
C TYR A 143 19.44 -9.24 -7.63
N VAL A 144 18.89 -9.40 -8.84
CA VAL A 144 18.71 -10.69 -9.48
C VAL A 144 19.05 -10.65 -10.97
N ILE A 145 19.78 -11.66 -11.42
CA ILE A 145 19.94 -11.97 -12.84
C ILE A 145 18.93 -13.07 -13.21
N ALA A 146 18.05 -12.77 -14.15
CA ALA A 146 17.15 -13.76 -14.73
C ALA A 146 17.90 -14.57 -15.79
N THR A 147 17.91 -15.89 -15.68
CA THR A 147 18.50 -16.77 -16.70
C THR A 147 17.46 -17.15 -17.76
N SER A 148 17.91 -17.76 -18.85
CA SER A 148 17.03 -18.27 -19.91
C SER A 148 16.28 -19.54 -19.49
N THR A 149 16.82 -20.29 -18.52
CA THR A 149 16.28 -21.54 -18.01
C THR A 149 14.97 -21.30 -17.24
N LYS A 150 13.95 -22.10 -17.57
CA LYS A 150 12.63 -22.07 -16.95
C LYS A 150 12.23 -23.47 -16.53
N VAL A 151 11.65 -23.58 -15.35
CA VAL A 151 11.05 -24.79 -14.81
C VAL A 151 9.54 -24.63 -14.89
N ASN A 152 8.80 -25.64 -15.34
CA ASN A 152 7.34 -25.60 -15.30
C ASN A 152 6.85 -25.73 -13.84
N ILE A 153 6.00 -24.81 -13.38
CA ILE A 153 5.48 -24.73 -11.99
C ILE A 153 3.96 -24.81 -11.96
N ASP A 154 3.30 -25.19 -13.06
CA ASP A 154 1.84 -25.15 -13.19
C ASP A 154 1.13 -26.06 -12.15
N ALA A 155 1.78 -27.16 -11.75
CA ALA A 155 1.27 -28.06 -10.71
C ALA A 155 1.46 -27.54 -9.27
N CYS A 156 2.30 -26.53 -9.05
CA CYS A 156 2.65 -26.06 -7.72
C CYS A 156 1.67 -24.98 -7.26
N LYS A 157 0.79 -25.34 -6.33
CA LYS A 157 -0.17 -24.40 -5.73
C LYS A 157 0.55 -23.51 -4.72
N ILE A 158 0.75 -22.24 -5.07
CA ILE A 158 1.29 -21.24 -4.14
C ILE A 158 0.14 -20.74 -3.26
N ASP A 159 0.24 -20.98 -1.96
CA ASP A 159 -0.79 -20.56 -1.02
C ASP A 159 -0.96 -19.03 -0.98
N ALA A 160 -2.20 -18.59 -0.79
CA ALA A 160 -2.58 -17.19 -0.67
C ALA A 160 -2.04 -16.55 0.62
N GLN A 161 -1.81 -17.35 1.66
CA GLN A 161 -1.22 -16.89 2.92
C GLN A 161 0.22 -16.38 2.77
N LEU A 162 0.93 -16.80 1.72
CA LEU A 162 2.27 -16.32 1.39
C LEU A 162 2.21 -14.92 0.78
N ASN A 163 1.96 -13.93 1.64
CA ASN A 163 1.88 -12.51 1.32
C ASN A 163 3.01 -11.72 2.02
N ASP A 164 3.05 -10.40 1.82
CA ASP A 164 4.10 -9.56 2.41
C ASP A 164 4.10 -9.51 3.94
N ALA A 165 2.94 -9.70 4.57
CA ALA A 165 2.78 -9.71 6.02
C ALA A 165 3.38 -10.98 6.64
N TYR A 166 3.22 -12.13 5.97
CA TYR A 166 3.81 -13.40 6.40
C TYR A 166 5.34 -13.30 6.59
N PHE A 167 6.01 -12.56 5.71
CA PHE A 167 7.45 -12.36 5.74
C PHE A 167 7.89 -11.09 6.47
N ALA A 168 6.98 -10.39 7.16
CA ALA A 168 7.33 -9.22 7.93
C ALA A 168 8.17 -9.62 9.15
N ARG A 169 9.23 -8.85 9.42
CA ARG A 169 10.02 -9.07 10.64
C ARG A 169 9.18 -8.68 11.86
N PRO A 170 9.12 -9.52 12.91
CA PRO A 170 8.49 -9.12 14.16
C PRO A 170 9.24 -7.91 14.72
N LYS A 171 8.50 -6.88 15.12
CA LYS A 171 9.07 -5.76 15.87
C LYS A 171 9.20 -6.20 17.32
N SER A 172 10.41 -6.23 17.86
CA SER A 172 10.59 -6.35 19.30
C SER A 172 10.02 -5.12 19.99
N ALA A 173 9.42 -5.30 21.17
CA ALA A 173 9.06 -4.19 22.02
C ALA A 173 10.33 -3.41 22.35
N LYS A 174 10.27 -2.07 22.32
CA LYS A 174 11.37 -1.24 22.78
C LYS A 174 11.55 -1.51 24.27
N LYS A 175 12.62 -2.22 24.65
CA LYS A 175 13.05 -2.33 26.05
C LYS A 175 13.41 -0.92 26.55
N ALA A 176 13.23 -0.66 27.84
CA ALA A 176 13.71 0.57 28.45
C ALA A 176 15.21 0.71 28.14
N ALA A 177 15.64 1.93 27.78
CA ALA A 177 17.04 2.24 27.46
C ALA A 177 17.91 2.18 28.73
N THR A 178 18.10 0.96 29.21
CA THR A 178 18.97 0.58 30.32
C THR A 178 20.24 -0.01 29.72
N GLU A 179 21.37 0.16 30.41
CA GLU A 179 22.69 -0.26 29.91
C GLU A 179 22.78 -1.78 29.70
N GLU A 180 22.12 -2.55 30.57
CA GLU A 180 22.02 -4.02 30.47
C GLU A 180 21.22 -4.48 29.24
N ALA A 181 20.16 -3.75 28.88
CA ALA A 181 19.33 -4.06 27.72
C ALA A 181 19.97 -3.66 26.37
N PHE A 182 21.15 -3.03 26.37
CA PHE A 182 21.85 -2.60 25.16
C PHE A 182 22.62 -3.75 24.47
N PHE A 183 23.08 -4.75 25.25
CA PHE A 183 23.89 -5.87 24.76
C PHE A 183 23.09 -7.15 24.48
N GLU A 184 21.79 -7.19 24.83
CA GLU A 184 20.84 -8.27 24.51
C GLU A 184 20.09 -8.05 23.19
#